data_AF-A0A6H1ZFZ7-F1
#
_entry.id   AF-A0A6H1ZFZ7-F1
#
_cell.length_a   1.000
_cell.length_b   1.000
_cell.length_c   1.000
_cell.angle_alpha   90.00
_cell.angle_beta   90.00
_cell.angle_gamma   90.00
#
_symmetry.space_group_name_H-M   'P 1'
#
loop_
_entity.id
_entity.type
_entity.pdbx_description
1 polymer ?
#
loop_
_entity_poly.entity_id
_entity_poly.type
_entity_poly.pdbx_seq_one_letter_code
_entity_poly.pdbx_strand_id
1 'polypeptide(L)'
;MTTSLENCMVELSKQLGDYHSGTATSNGAAGGTTIVDTGLMAKQNDWITDVAYDRITSGTYDEQERSITSLNNTNGTLTVLAHGGQILSAVTYEVHRLWTASEKRTALVYAARHGFPYINNFIKVETRRAGNWLLNGDMETWAAATVPDNWTRDTVTAAKNTTKPYYLRGTGSLKLSTAAGNISQSATQNSVLNDLAGKTVTIRARGWCNTASCLRLQIYDGTTTTNSDYHSGDSSWDEPELQTLEAEVQISSTPSEVTFRIAHDKAGGISYVDDVRVISGTYNRVYVGDLSLANNRPFEVFQTQEESIYVERWARLTGGSIEGDGYLYLPHTANDARLRINGIGYLDFLDTNGASGADWADTINMNSPQTDILVAEAAIHLYEQALLPQATSGSSDDFKVGLAYWQLKLREARLKFGMPTPQITKNVSG
;
A
#
# COMPACT_ATOMS: atom_id res chain seq x y z
N MET A 1 -9.22 7.23 -2.08
CA MET A 1 -8.86 7.29 -3.51
C MET A 1 -7.35 7.42 -3.57
N THR A 2 -6.76 7.01 -4.68
CA THR A 2 -5.32 7.08 -4.96
C THR A 2 -5.08 8.15 -6.01
N THR A 3 -4.01 8.92 -5.88
CA THR A 3 -3.56 9.86 -6.93
C THR A 3 -2.12 9.53 -7.32
N SER A 4 -1.74 9.78 -8.57
CA SER A 4 -0.37 9.60 -9.05
C SER A 4 0.53 10.77 -8.65
N LEU A 5 1.84 10.51 -8.64
CA LEU A 5 2.89 11.52 -8.47
C LEU A 5 2.79 12.61 -9.54
N GLU A 6 2.49 12.23 -10.79
CA GLU A 6 2.24 13.15 -11.90
C GLU A 6 1.08 14.11 -11.61
N ASN A 7 -0.07 13.60 -11.14
CA ASN A 7 -1.21 14.43 -10.80
C ASN A 7 -0.89 15.40 -9.65
N CYS A 8 -0.10 14.97 -8.66
CA CYS A 8 0.38 15.84 -7.59
C CYS A 8 1.34 16.93 -8.11
N MET A 9 2.19 16.61 -9.08
CA MET A 9 3.09 17.58 -9.73
C MET A 9 2.32 18.62 -10.55
N VAL A 10 1.31 18.19 -11.30
CA VAL A 10 0.41 19.10 -12.02
C VAL A 10 -0.28 20.05 -11.05
N GLU A 11 -0.78 19.54 -9.92
CA GLU A 11 -1.42 20.38 -8.91
C GLU A 11 -0.43 21.36 -8.27
N LEU A 12 0.76 20.90 -7.88
CA LEU A 12 1.83 21.76 -7.38
C LEU A 12 2.15 22.88 -8.37
N SER A 13 2.31 22.55 -9.65
CA SER A 13 2.61 23.52 -10.71
C SER A 13 1.48 24.53 -10.90
N LYS A 14 0.22 24.08 -10.80
CA LYS A 14 -0.94 24.98 -10.87
C LYS A 14 -0.97 25.95 -9.69
N GLN A 15 -0.71 25.47 -8.47
CA GLN A 15 -0.72 26.34 -7.29
C GLN A 15 0.49 27.28 -7.22
N LEU A 16 1.64 26.88 -7.77
CA LEU A 16 2.78 27.76 -8.02
C LEU A 16 2.52 28.78 -9.14
N GLY A 17 1.49 28.55 -9.96
CA GLY A 17 1.15 29.39 -11.10
C GLY A 17 2.10 29.22 -12.28
N ASP A 18 2.83 28.11 -12.37
CA ASP A 18 3.85 27.86 -13.39
C ASP A 18 3.47 26.75 -14.38
N TYR A 19 2.29 26.14 -14.23
CA TYR A 19 1.82 25.06 -15.11
C TYR A 19 1.34 25.54 -16.48
N HIS A 20 1.84 24.89 -17.52
CA HIS A 20 1.20 24.85 -18.84
C HIS A 20 1.41 23.48 -19.47
N SER A 21 0.39 22.98 -20.16
CA SER A 21 0.47 21.77 -20.97
C SER A 21 0.04 22.08 -22.40
N GLY A 22 0.69 21.45 -23.36
CA GLY A 22 0.44 21.65 -24.79
C GLY A 22 0.58 20.36 -25.59
N THR A 23 0.33 20.49 -26.89
CA THR A 23 0.52 19.41 -27.87
C THR A 23 1.15 20.00 -29.10
N ALA A 24 2.31 19.46 -29.51
CA ALA A 24 3.03 19.95 -30.67
C ALA A 24 2.14 19.89 -31.91
N THR A 25 1.87 21.04 -32.52
CA THR A 25 1.01 21.14 -33.71
C THR A 25 1.77 20.91 -35.00
N SER A 26 3.10 20.94 -34.97
CA SER A 26 3.96 20.55 -36.08
C SER A 26 5.30 20.01 -35.60
N ASN A 27 6.05 19.38 -36.50
CA ASN A 27 7.38 18.87 -36.16
C ASN A 27 8.33 20.04 -35.85
N GLY A 28 9.07 19.91 -34.75
CA GLY A 28 10.17 20.80 -34.41
C GLY A 28 11.38 20.64 -35.33
N ALA A 29 12.50 21.26 -34.98
CA ALA A 29 13.75 21.11 -35.70
C ALA A 29 14.28 19.68 -35.59
N ALA A 30 14.90 19.16 -36.65
CA ALA A 30 15.42 17.78 -36.69
C ALA A 30 16.40 17.45 -35.55
N GLY A 31 17.14 18.46 -35.08
CA GLY A 31 18.07 18.35 -33.95
C GLY A 31 17.42 18.44 -32.56
N GLY A 32 16.09 18.46 -32.45
CA GLY A 32 15.39 18.49 -31.17
C GLY A 32 15.50 19.82 -30.41
N THR A 33 15.86 20.91 -31.08
CA THR A 33 16.06 22.22 -30.46
C THR A 33 14.81 23.10 -30.44
N THR A 34 13.68 22.60 -30.95
CA THR A 34 12.42 23.34 -30.91
C THR A 34 11.20 22.46 -30.68
N ILE A 35 10.19 23.05 -30.05
CA ILE A 35 8.83 22.52 -29.93
C ILE A 35 7.90 23.54 -30.57
N VAL A 36 7.00 23.11 -31.47
CA VAL A 36 6.10 24.02 -32.19
C VAL A 36 4.67 23.73 -31.80
N ASP A 37 4.02 24.69 -31.15
CA ASP A 37 2.62 24.62 -30.71
C ASP A 37 1.95 25.99 -30.91
N THR A 38 0.97 26.05 -31.82
CA THR A 38 0.24 27.28 -32.12
C THR A 38 -0.55 27.83 -30.92
N GLY A 39 -0.86 27.01 -29.92
CA GLY A 39 -1.46 27.46 -28.66
C GLY A 39 -0.56 28.41 -27.86
N LEU A 40 0.75 28.36 -28.08
CA LEU A 40 1.71 29.26 -27.44
C LEU A 40 1.68 30.69 -28.00
N MET A 41 1.09 30.89 -29.19
CA MET A 41 0.93 32.24 -29.78
C MET A 41 0.05 33.15 -28.91
N ALA A 42 -0.81 32.58 -28.06
CA ALA A 42 -1.67 33.33 -27.15
C ALA A 42 -0.94 33.83 -25.88
N LYS A 43 0.32 33.42 -25.66
CA LYS A 43 1.10 33.83 -24.49
C LYS A 43 1.71 35.21 -24.71
N GLN A 44 2.10 35.89 -23.62
CA GLN A 44 2.80 37.17 -23.69
C GLN A 44 4.28 36.97 -24.10
N ASN A 45 4.92 38.01 -24.65
CA ASN A 45 6.31 37.93 -25.14
C ASN A 45 7.32 37.62 -24.03
N ASP A 46 7.00 37.96 -22.79
CA ASP A 46 7.80 37.77 -21.57
C ASP A 46 7.30 36.56 -20.74
N TRP A 47 6.49 35.70 -21.32
CA TRP A 47 5.91 34.57 -20.59
C TRP A 47 6.96 33.53 -20.16
N ILE A 48 8.03 33.37 -20.96
CA ILE A 48 9.22 32.58 -20.62
C ILE A 48 10.22 33.47 -19.89
N THR A 49 10.59 33.06 -18.69
CA THR A 49 11.56 33.72 -17.79
C THR A 49 12.97 33.18 -18.00
N ASP A 50 13.96 33.75 -17.32
CA ASP A 50 15.37 33.29 -17.36
C ASP A 50 15.55 31.83 -16.90
N VAL A 51 14.58 31.28 -16.18
CA VAL A 51 14.55 29.91 -15.70
C VAL A 51 13.24 29.28 -16.14
N ALA A 52 13.27 28.53 -17.24
CA ALA A 52 12.11 27.76 -17.70
C ALA A 52 12.57 26.45 -18.30
N TYR A 53 11.73 25.43 -18.15
CA TYR A 53 11.99 24.08 -18.59
C TYR A 53 10.75 23.50 -19.25
N ASP A 54 10.96 22.65 -20.23
CA ASP A 54 9.92 21.77 -20.75
C ASP A 54 10.10 20.35 -20.19
N ARG A 55 9.02 19.59 -20.23
CA ARG A 55 9.00 18.14 -20.07
C ARG A 55 8.17 17.55 -21.19
N ILE A 56 8.73 16.63 -21.95
CA ILE A 56 7.95 15.83 -22.91
C ILE A 56 7.16 14.77 -22.14
N THR A 57 5.88 14.61 -22.46
CA THR A 57 4.94 13.71 -21.74
C THR A 57 4.34 12.62 -22.64
N SER A 58 4.83 12.48 -23.86
CA SER A 58 4.52 11.34 -24.74
C SER A 58 5.51 11.19 -25.89
N GLY A 59 5.38 10.10 -26.64
CA GLY A 59 6.20 9.83 -27.83
C GLY A 59 7.60 9.29 -27.49
N THR A 60 8.52 9.37 -28.45
CA THR A 60 9.84 8.73 -28.36
C THR A 60 10.74 9.30 -27.25
N TYR A 61 10.54 10.57 -26.89
CA TYR A 61 11.39 11.29 -25.94
C TYR A 61 10.65 11.62 -24.65
N ASP A 62 9.67 10.79 -24.30
CA ASP A 62 8.92 10.91 -23.05
C ASP A 62 9.87 11.04 -21.84
N GLU A 63 9.44 11.85 -20.87
CA GLU A 63 10.17 12.25 -19.66
C GLU A 63 11.47 13.05 -19.87
N GLN A 64 11.85 13.38 -21.11
CA GLN A 64 12.99 14.27 -21.31
C GLN A 64 12.63 15.71 -20.92
N GLU A 65 13.49 16.31 -20.09
CA GLU A 65 13.39 17.72 -19.69
C GLU A 65 14.51 18.54 -20.30
N ARG A 66 14.20 19.72 -20.85
CA ARG A 66 15.22 20.64 -21.38
C ARG A 66 14.94 22.06 -20.92
N SER A 67 16.00 22.87 -20.91
CA SER A 67 15.88 24.29 -20.61
C SER A 67 15.32 25.01 -21.83
N ILE A 68 14.33 25.86 -21.62
CA ILE A 68 13.72 26.72 -22.62
C ILE A 68 14.49 28.03 -22.66
N THR A 69 15.02 28.38 -23.83
CA THR A 69 15.78 29.61 -24.03
C THR A 69 14.90 30.77 -24.49
N SER A 70 13.84 30.50 -25.25
CA SER A 70 12.96 31.56 -25.76
C SER A 70 11.63 31.00 -26.26
N LEU A 71 10.59 31.84 -26.28
CA LEU A 71 9.37 31.62 -27.03
C LEU A 71 9.27 32.63 -28.18
N ASN A 72 8.99 32.14 -29.38
CA ASN A 72 8.53 32.97 -30.50
C ASN A 72 6.99 32.93 -30.56
N ASN A 73 6.35 33.99 -30.06
CA ASN A 73 4.89 34.10 -30.00
C ASN A 73 4.23 34.31 -31.37
N THR A 74 5.00 34.63 -32.42
CA THR A 74 4.44 34.79 -33.79
C THR A 74 4.05 33.46 -34.40
N ASN A 75 4.77 32.38 -34.07
CA ASN A 75 4.57 31.05 -34.64
C ASN A 75 4.43 29.95 -33.58
N GLY A 76 4.44 30.30 -32.29
CA GLY A 76 4.31 29.35 -31.19
C GLY A 76 5.49 28.40 -31.06
N THR A 77 6.71 28.84 -31.39
CA THR A 77 7.91 28.00 -31.32
C THR A 77 8.67 28.24 -30.02
N LEU A 78 8.81 27.21 -29.19
CA LEU A 78 9.78 27.18 -28.10
C LEU A 78 11.14 26.79 -28.67
N THR A 79 12.17 27.55 -28.30
CA THR A 79 13.56 27.16 -28.49
C THR A 79 14.05 26.52 -27.20
N VAL A 80 14.56 25.30 -27.29
CA VAL A 80 15.00 24.49 -26.16
C VAL A 80 16.40 23.95 -26.39
N LEU A 81 17.09 23.57 -25.30
CA LEU A 81 18.26 22.70 -25.42
C LEU A 81 17.86 21.39 -26.10
N ALA A 82 18.75 20.82 -26.91
CA ALA A 82 18.42 19.69 -27.76
C ALA A 82 17.90 18.46 -26.98
N HIS A 83 16.71 17.98 -27.32
CA HIS A 83 16.27 16.62 -26.98
C HIS A 83 17.08 15.57 -27.76
N GLY A 84 16.82 14.29 -27.50
CA GLY A 84 17.44 13.16 -28.24
C GLY A 84 17.18 13.18 -29.75
N GLY A 85 16.23 13.98 -30.22
CA GLY A 85 15.96 14.25 -31.63
C GLY A 85 14.69 15.08 -31.83
N GLN A 86 14.18 15.09 -33.06
CA GLN A 86 13.01 15.90 -33.44
C GLN A 86 11.76 15.60 -32.60
N ILE A 87 11.20 16.62 -31.96
CA ILE A 87 9.86 16.52 -31.35
C ILE A 87 8.82 16.56 -32.47
N LEU A 88 8.06 15.49 -32.62
CA LEU A 88 7.08 15.32 -33.70
C LEU A 88 5.76 16.01 -33.36
N SER A 89 4.94 16.27 -34.39
CA SER A 89 3.55 16.64 -34.21
C SER A 89 2.79 15.60 -33.38
N ALA A 90 1.78 16.04 -32.64
CA ALA A 90 0.97 15.30 -31.68
C ALA A 90 1.70 14.84 -30.40
N VAL A 91 3.00 15.09 -30.25
CA VAL A 91 3.70 14.89 -28.97
C VAL A 91 3.20 15.91 -27.95
N THR A 92 2.83 15.43 -26.76
CA THR A 92 2.42 16.25 -25.63
C THR A 92 3.61 16.68 -24.80
N TYR A 93 3.52 17.86 -24.20
CA TYR A 93 4.56 18.41 -23.34
C TYR A 93 3.96 19.31 -22.27
N GLU A 94 4.77 19.59 -21.27
CA GLU A 94 4.52 20.53 -20.18
C GLU A 94 5.61 21.60 -20.16
N VAL A 95 5.28 22.79 -19.66
CA VAL A 95 6.21 23.88 -19.40
C VAL A 95 6.15 24.21 -17.91
N HIS A 96 7.32 24.32 -17.30
CA HIS A 96 7.52 24.69 -15.90
C HIS A 96 8.48 25.88 -15.81
N ARG A 97 8.05 26.97 -15.18
CA ARG A 97 8.72 28.29 -15.26
C ARG A 97 9.48 28.68 -14.01
N LEU A 98 9.51 27.81 -13.00
CA LEU A 98 10.18 28.08 -11.72
C LEU A 98 11.15 26.96 -11.35
N TRP A 99 10.72 25.71 -11.51
CA TRP A 99 11.53 24.51 -11.26
C TRP A 99 11.25 23.45 -12.32
N THR A 100 12.22 22.56 -12.55
CA THR A 100 12.04 21.36 -13.38
C THR A 100 10.95 20.45 -12.79
N ALA A 101 10.37 19.56 -13.62
CA ALA A 101 9.47 18.54 -13.10
C ALA A 101 10.23 17.57 -12.17
N SER A 102 11.48 17.23 -12.48
CA SER A 102 12.32 16.38 -11.62
C SER A 102 12.58 16.96 -10.22
N GLU A 103 12.78 18.27 -10.09
CA GLU A 103 12.89 18.93 -8.78
C GLU A 103 11.56 18.86 -8.02
N LYS A 104 10.44 19.13 -8.70
CA LYS A 104 9.09 19.01 -8.12
C LYS A 104 8.77 17.59 -7.67
N ARG A 105 9.20 16.60 -8.45
CA ARG A 105 9.08 15.17 -8.14
C ARG A 105 9.76 14.85 -6.82
N THR A 106 11.03 15.26 -6.68
CA THR A 106 11.82 15.06 -5.47
C THR A 106 11.18 15.76 -4.27
N ALA A 107 10.70 17.00 -4.46
CA ALA A 107 10.02 17.76 -3.43
C ALA A 107 8.71 17.12 -2.96
N LEU A 108 7.92 16.52 -3.86
CA LEU A 108 6.69 15.81 -3.52
C LEU A 108 6.96 14.51 -2.74
N VAL A 109 7.96 13.73 -3.15
CA VAL A 109 8.37 12.52 -2.42
C VAL A 109 8.87 12.89 -1.02
N TYR A 110 9.66 13.96 -0.90
CA TYR A 110 10.07 14.50 0.39
C TYR A 110 8.86 14.93 1.25
N ALA A 111 7.94 15.70 0.66
CA ALA A 111 6.75 16.21 1.32
C ALA A 111 5.83 15.10 1.84
N ALA A 112 5.68 13.99 1.10
CA ALA A 112 4.88 12.85 1.54
C ALA A 112 5.37 12.29 2.87
N ARG A 113 6.70 12.17 3.01
CA ARG A 113 7.35 11.63 4.21
C ARG A 113 7.38 12.64 5.35
N HIS A 114 7.60 13.92 5.04
CA HIS A 114 7.74 14.99 6.03
C HIS A 114 6.39 15.57 6.50
N GLY A 115 5.31 15.35 5.76
CA GLY A 115 3.96 15.82 6.11
C GLY A 115 3.35 15.12 7.34
N PHE A 116 3.95 14.02 7.81
CA PHE A 116 3.56 13.36 9.05
C PHE A 116 3.78 14.31 10.26
N PRO A 117 2.86 14.37 11.24
CA PRO A 117 1.64 13.57 11.38
C PRO A 117 0.37 14.14 10.73
N TYR A 118 0.44 15.31 10.09
CA TYR A 118 -0.72 16.07 9.61
C TYR A 118 -1.38 15.45 8.37
N ILE A 119 -0.59 14.77 7.54
CA ILE A 119 -1.08 13.84 6.51
C ILE A 119 -0.44 12.47 6.77
N ASN A 120 -1.21 11.42 6.55
CA ASN A 120 -0.87 10.04 6.90
C ASN A 120 -1.79 9.05 6.15
N ASN A 121 -1.43 7.77 6.16
CA ASN A 121 -2.30 6.73 5.65
C ASN A 121 -3.10 6.13 6.82
N PHE A 122 -4.43 6.26 6.81
CA PHE A 122 -5.25 5.61 7.83
C PHE A 122 -5.39 4.12 7.51
N ILE A 123 -4.93 3.27 8.42
CA ILE A 123 -4.89 1.83 8.21
C ILE A 123 -5.94 1.19 9.12
N LYS A 124 -6.91 0.52 8.48
CA LYS A 124 -7.96 -0.24 9.16
C LYS A 124 -7.92 -1.68 8.66
N VAL A 125 -7.66 -2.61 9.58
CA VAL A 125 -7.56 -4.04 9.28
C VAL A 125 -8.55 -4.81 10.15
N GLU A 126 -9.42 -5.60 9.52
CA GLU A 126 -10.47 -6.39 10.19
C GLU A 126 -10.39 -7.89 9.89
N THR A 127 -9.33 -8.32 9.20
CA THR A 127 -9.10 -9.70 8.77
C THR A 127 -8.33 -10.51 9.81
N ARG A 128 -7.70 -9.84 10.78
CA ARG A 128 -6.83 -10.49 11.76
C ARG A 128 -7.58 -11.19 12.88
N ARG A 129 -6.99 -12.29 13.35
CA ARG A 129 -7.41 -13.08 14.51
C ARG A 129 -6.36 -13.00 15.61
N ALA A 130 -6.83 -12.81 16.82
CA ALA A 130 -6.00 -12.87 18.01
C ALA A 130 -5.55 -14.31 18.28
N GLY A 131 -4.25 -14.47 18.53
CA GLY A 131 -3.65 -15.76 18.88
C GLY A 131 -3.53 -16.76 17.73
N ASN A 132 -3.68 -16.27 16.49
CA ASN A 132 -3.36 -17.08 15.32
C ASN A 132 -1.84 -17.27 15.22
N TRP A 133 -1.41 -18.53 15.21
CA TRP A 133 0.00 -18.90 15.05
C TRP A 133 0.49 -18.84 13.60
N LEU A 134 -0.42 -18.80 12.64
CA LEU A 134 -0.08 -18.71 11.21
C LEU A 134 0.20 -17.26 10.81
N LEU A 135 1.21 -17.07 9.98
CA LEU A 135 1.42 -15.81 9.26
C LEU A 135 0.47 -15.75 8.08
N ASN A 136 -0.14 -14.60 7.80
CA ASN A 136 -1.04 -14.44 6.63
C ASN A 136 -2.12 -15.55 6.55
N GLY A 137 -2.67 -15.96 7.70
CA GLY A 137 -3.76 -16.95 7.76
C GLY A 137 -5.08 -16.44 7.19
N ASP A 138 -5.23 -15.11 7.13
CA ASP A 138 -6.33 -14.40 6.48
C ASP A 138 -6.20 -14.30 4.95
N MET A 139 -5.10 -14.77 4.35
CA MET A 139 -4.94 -14.86 2.89
C MET A 139 -5.01 -13.50 2.15
N GLU A 140 -4.58 -12.42 2.80
CA GLU A 140 -4.64 -11.06 2.22
C GLU A 140 -3.35 -10.64 1.50
N THR A 141 -2.20 -11.13 1.96
CA THR A 141 -0.87 -10.71 1.46
C THR A 141 -0.34 -11.67 0.39
N TRP A 142 0.00 -11.14 -0.78
CA TRP A 142 0.46 -11.91 -1.95
C TRP A 142 1.50 -11.12 -2.74
N ALA A 143 2.77 -11.53 -2.71
CA ALA A 143 3.82 -11.01 -3.58
C ALA A 143 3.76 -11.66 -4.98
N ALA A 144 3.23 -12.88 -5.08
CA ALA A 144 3.01 -13.58 -6.34
C ALA A 144 1.54 -14.00 -6.48
N ALA A 145 1.02 -14.07 -7.70
CA ALA A 145 -0.40 -14.41 -7.92
C ALA A 145 -0.76 -15.87 -7.57
N THR A 146 0.25 -16.74 -7.39
CA THR A 146 0.08 -18.20 -7.32
C THR A 146 0.18 -18.81 -5.91
N VAL A 147 0.73 -18.08 -4.94
CA VAL A 147 0.90 -18.55 -3.55
C VAL A 147 0.82 -17.32 -2.63
N PRO A 148 0.01 -17.34 -1.55
CA PRO A 148 0.05 -16.29 -0.54
C PRO A 148 1.40 -16.24 0.17
N ASP A 149 1.77 -15.06 0.66
CA ASP A 149 3.05 -14.88 1.35
C ASP A 149 3.13 -15.72 2.62
N ASN A 150 4.31 -16.26 2.89
CA ASN A 150 4.61 -17.19 4.00
C ASN A 150 3.97 -18.58 3.88
N TRP A 151 3.32 -18.91 2.77
CA TRP A 151 2.79 -20.24 2.51
C TRP A 151 3.59 -20.99 1.45
N THR A 152 3.54 -22.32 1.49
CA THR A 152 4.19 -23.19 0.51
C THR A 152 3.21 -24.10 -0.17
N ARG A 153 3.29 -24.16 -1.50
CA ARG A 153 2.41 -24.94 -2.36
C ARG A 153 3.06 -26.25 -2.73
N ASP A 154 2.31 -27.34 -2.55
CA ASP A 154 2.67 -28.69 -3.00
C ASP A 154 1.59 -29.21 -3.96
N THR A 155 1.98 -29.43 -5.22
CA THR A 155 1.20 -30.00 -6.36
C THR A 155 -0.13 -29.34 -6.76
N VAL A 156 -0.85 -28.69 -5.84
CA VAL A 156 -2.13 -28.00 -6.08
C VAL A 156 -1.96 -26.77 -6.97
N THR A 157 -2.97 -26.42 -7.77
CA THR A 157 -3.01 -25.09 -8.41
C THR A 157 -3.64 -24.08 -7.46
N ALA A 158 -2.81 -23.17 -6.96
CA ALA A 158 -3.23 -22.08 -6.08
C ALA A 158 -3.23 -20.73 -6.83
N ALA A 159 -4.18 -19.86 -6.51
CA ALA A 159 -4.26 -18.50 -7.03
C ALA A 159 -4.99 -17.56 -6.06
N LYS A 160 -4.68 -16.25 -6.12
CA LYS A 160 -5.46 -15.23 -5.42
C LYS A 160 -6.83 -15.08 -6.09
N ASN A 161 -7.90 -15.17 -5.31
CA ASN A 161 -9.24 -14.78 -5.76
C ASN A 161 -9.61 -13.42 -5.16
N THR A 162 -10.09 -12.50 -6.00
CA THR A 162 -10.61 -11.19 -5.59
C THR A 162 -12.07 -10.99 -5.99
N THR A 163 -12.74 -12.06 -6.43
CA THR A 163 -14.14 -12.01 -6.91
C THR A 163 -15.11 -12.38 -5.78
N LYS A 164 -16.04 -11.47 -5.43
CA LYS A 164 -17.20 -11.81 -4.58
C LYS A 164 -18.14 -12.77 -5.33
N PRO A 165 -18.76 -13.76 -4.66
CA PRO A 165 -18.80 -14.03 -3.21
C PRO A 165 -17.69 -14.97 -2.70
N TYR A 166 -16.68 -15.25 -3.51
CA TYR A 166 -15.69 -16.31 -3.24
C TYR A 166 -14.54 -15.90 -2.32
N TYR A 167 -14.65 -14.75 -1.65
CA TYR A 167 -13.84 -14.41 -0.47
C TYR A 167 -14.78 -13.91 0.63
N LEU A 168 -14.51 -14.30 1.88
CA LEU A 168 -15.37 -14.02 3.01
C LEU A 168 -15.05 -12.63 3.59
N ARG A 169 -13.77 -12.37 3.89
CA ARG A 169 -13.29 -11.14 4.54
C ARG A 169 -12.22 -10.44 3.69
N GLY A 170 -11.91 -9.20 4.06
CA GLY A 170 -10.92 -8.35 3.41
C GLY A 170 -11.10 -8.22 1.90
N THR A 171 -10.05 -8.50 1.13
CA THR A 171 -9.96 -8.21 -0.31
C THR A 171 -9.80 -9.44 -1.19
N GLY A 172 -9.49 -10.60 -0.60
CA GLY A 172 -9.33 -11.81 -1.37
C GLY A 172 -9.32 -13.08 -0.54
N SER A 173 -9.17 -14.19 -1.24
CA SER A 173 -9.09 -15.53 -0.65
C SER A 173 -8.13 -16.40 -1.45
N LEU A 174 -7.74 -17.53 -0.87
CA LEU A 174 -7.00 -18.57 -1.57
C LEU A 174 -7.96 -19.40 -2.42
N LYS A 175 -7.71 -19.48 -3.74
CA LYS A 175 -8.37 -20.45 -4.64
C LYS A 175 -7.47 -21.66 -4.85
N LEU A 176 -8.01 -22.87 -4.67
CA LEU A 176 -7.37 -24.15 -4.99
C LEU A 176 -8.19 -24.87 -6.07
N SER A 177 -7.52 -25.43 -7.09
CA SER A 177 -8.18 -26.11 -8.21
C SER A 177 -7.23 -27.01 -9.02
N THR A 178 -7.78 -27.66 -10.06
CA THR A 178 -7.09 -28.32 -11.19
C THR A 178 -6.24 -29.55 -10.86
N ALA A 179 -5.50 -29.53 -9.76
CA ALA A 179 -4.65 -30.60 -9.30
C ALA A 179 -4.87 -30.82 -7.81
N ALA A 180 -4.91 -32.08 -7.38
CA ALA A 180 -4.92 -32.40 -5.97
C ALA A 180 -3.54 -32.08 -5.35
N GLY A 181 -3.53 -31.68 -4.09
CA GLY A 181 -2.33 -31.26 -3.38
C GLY A 181 -2.67 -30.45 -2.15
N ASN A 182 -1.72 -29.67 -1.64
CA ASN A 182 -1.93 -28.85 -0.46
C ASN A 182 -1.16 -27.54 -0.51
N ILE A 183 -1.58 -26.61 0.34
CA ILE A 183 -0.75 -25.48 0.74
C ILE A 183 -0.49 -25.58 2.25
N SER A 184 0.70 -25.18 2.70
CA SER A 184 1.12 -25.39 4.08
C SER A 184 2.00 -24.28 4.64
N GLN A 185 2.00 -24.19 5.98
CA GLN A 185 3.04 -23.54 6.78
C GLN A 185 3.65 -24.57 7.72
N SER A 186 4.98 -24.69 7.70
CA SER A 186 5.72 -25.60 8.58
C SER A 186 6.67 -24.87 9.52
N ALA A 187 7.08 -25.56 10.58
CA ALA A 187 8.05 -25.05 11.55
C ALA A 187 9.43 -24.78 10.94
N THR A 188 9.76 -25.37 9.78
CA THR A 188 10.97 -25.03 9.01
C THR A 188 10.90 -23.62 8.43
N GLN A 189 9.71 -23.14 8.10
CA GLN A 189 9.46 -21.83 7.49
C GLN A 189 9.16 -20.77 8.52
N ASN A 190 8.38 -21.15 9.54
CA ASN A 190 8.02 -20.31 10.66
C ASN A 190 8.43 -21.01 11.96
N SER A 191 9.65 -20.71 12.44
CA SER A 191 10.24 -21.37 13.60
C SER A 191 9.43 -21.21 14.89
N VAL A 192 8.55 -20.21 14.96
CA VAL A 192 7.62 -20.00 16.09
C VAL A 192 6.69 -21.21 16.27
N LEU A 193 6.36 -21.93 15.20
CA LEU A 193 5.50 -23.12 15.30
C LEU A 193 6.13 -24.25 16.14
N ASN A 194 7.45 -24.24 16.37
CA ASN A 194 8.09 -25.18 17.30
C ASN A 194 7.62 -25.00 18.75
N ASP A 195 7.17 -23.80 19.13
CA ASP A 195 6.67 -23.52 20.48
C ASP A 195 5.30 -24.18 20.75
N LEU A 196 4.71 -24.84 19.75
CA LEU A 196 3.50 -25.65 19.88
C LEU A 196 3.77 -27.06 20.43
N ALA A 197 5.04 -27.46 20.55
CA ALA A 197 5.43 -28.75 21.13
C ALA A 197 4.81 -28.95 22.53
N GLY A 198 4.15 -30.10 22.72
CA GLY A 198 3.50 -30.47 23.98
C GLY A 198 2.17 -29.76 24.25
N LYS A 199 1.64 -28.96 23.32
CA LYS A 199 0.38 -28.23 23.48
C LYS A 199 -0.75 -28.86 22.68
N THR A 200 -1.98 -28.67 23.14
CA THR A 200 -3.18 -28.87 22.32
C THR A 200 -3.28 -27.71 21.33
N VAL A 201 -3.50 -28.05 20.07
CA VAL A 201 -3.63 -27.08 18.98
C VAL A 201 -4.87 -27.40 18.17
N THR A 202 -5.58 -26.35 17.77
CA THR A 202 -6.77 -26.45 16.91
C THR A 202 -6.51 -25.65 15.65
N ILE A 203 -6.64 -26.27 14.48
CA ILE A 203 -6.69 -25.56 13.19
C ILE A 203 -8.14 -25.39 12.77
N ARG A 204 -8.49 -24.20 12.31
CA ARG A 204 -9.80 -23.84 11.77
C ARG A 204 -9.64 -23.02 10.49
N ALA A 205 -10.62 -23.07 9.61
CA ALA A 205 -10.67 -22.21 8.45
C ALA A 205 -12.12 -21.96 8.03
N ARG A 206 -12.32 -20.95 7.20
CA ARG A 206 -13.54 -20.76 6.42
C ARG A 206 -13.26 -21.31 5.03
N GLY A 207 -14.08 -22.24 4.57
CA GLY A 207 -13.91 -22.86 3.26
C GLY A 207 -15.20 -22.80 2.46
N TRP A 208 -15.04 -22.75 1.15
CA TRP A 208 -16.11 -22.92 0.17
C TRP A 208 -15.69 -24.00 -0.80
N CYS A 209 -16.58 -24.88 -1.21
CA CYS A 209 -16.28 -25.81 -2.30
C CYS A 209 -17.49 -26.23 -3.10
N ASN A 210 -17.30 -26.46 -4.40
CA ASN A 210 -18.33 -26.95 -5.32
C ASN A 210 -18.41 -28.47 -5.46
N THR A 211 -17.53 -29.22 -4.79
CA THR A 211 -17.40 -30.67 -4.95
C THR A 211 -17.21 -31.31 -3.59
N ALA A 212 -17.99 -32.34 -3.27
CA ALA A 212 -17.86 -33.03 -1.99
C ALA A 212 -16.47 -33.67 -1.84
N SER A 213 -15.94 -33.66 -0.60
CA SER A 213 -14.64 -34.25 -0.28
C SER A 213 -13.45 -33.64 -1.01
N CYS A 214 -13.56 -32.36 -1.40
CA CYS A 214 -12.51 -31.64 -2.09
C CYS A 214 -11.53 -30.94 -1.14
N LEU A 215 -11.96 -30.54 0.06
CA LEU A 215 -11.26 -29.60 0.93
C LEU A 215 -11.31 -30.13 2.36
N ARG A 216 -10.16 -30.12 3.04
CA ARG A 216 -10.03 -30.38 4.48
C ARG A 216 -8.78 -29.70 5.03
N LEU A 217 -8.72 -29.60 6.35
CA LEU A 217 -7.54 -29.14 7.07
C LEU A 217 -6.76 -30.32 7.62
N GLN A 218 -5.45 -30.15 7.76
CA GLN A 218 -4.58 -31.19 8.30
C GLN A 218 -3.54 -30.60 9.25
N ILE A 219 -3.23 -31.36 10.31
CA ILE A 219 -2.15 -31.09 11.24
C ILE A 219 -1.19 -32.29 11.15
N TYR A 220 0.05 -32.02 10.77
CA TYR A 220 1.12 -33.02 10.72
C TYR A 220 2.18 -32.72 11.77
N ASP A 221 2.40 -33.66 12.69
CA ASP A 221 3.32 -33.53 13.83
C ASP A 221 4.70 -34.20 13.58
N GLY A 222 5.00 -34.47 12.31
CA GLY A 222 6.23 -35.17 11.90
C GLY A 222 6.12 -36.69 11.92
N THR A 223 5.02 -37.24 12.42
CA THR A 223 4.75 -38.69 12.43
C THR A 223 3.35 -39.05 11.94
N THR A 224 2.34 -38.31 12.38
CA THR A 224 0.93 -38.58 12.10
C THR A 224 0.27 -37.34 11.51
N THR A 225 -0.78 -37.58 10.71
CA THR A 225 -1.62 -36.51 10.16
C THR A 225 -3.02 -36.62 10.75
N THR A 226 -3.39 -35.63 11.55
CA THR A 226 -4.76 -35.43 12.00
C THR A 226 -5.50 -34.61 10.95
N ASN A 227 -6.69 -35.04 10.55
CA ASN A 227 -7.50 -34.38 9.52
C ASN A 227 -8.77 -33.80 10.15
N SER A 228 -9.26 -32.69 9.60
CA SER A 228 -10.65 -32.30 9.78
C SER A 228 -11.56 -33.21 8.97
N ASP A 229 -12.86 -33.06 9.16
CA ASP A 229 -13.83 -33.54 8.19
C ASP A 229 -13.67 -32.80 6.86
N TYR A 230 -14.22 -33.41 5.81
CA TYR A 230 -14.26 -32.79 4.50
C TYR A 230 -15.40 -31.79 4.37
N HIS A 231 -15.18 -30.72 3.61
CA HIS A 231 -16.27 -29.85 3.16
C HIS A 231 -17.33 -30.64 2.36
N SER A 232 -18.60 -30.32 2.60
CA SER A 232 -19.79 -30.95 1.98
C SER A 232 -19.83 -30.81 0.46
N GLY A 233 -19.27 -29.72 -0.06
CA GLY A 233 -19.19 -29.43 -1.49
C GLY A 233 -20.46 -28.80 -2.06
N ASP A 234 -21.28 -28.22 -1.21
CA ASP A 234 -22.59 -27.64 -1.53
C ASP A 234 -22.54 -26.25 -2.19
N SER A 235 -21.35 -25.79 -2.61
CA SER A 235 -21.15 -24.46 -3.18
C SER A 235 -21.54 -23.32 -2.24
N SER A 236 -21.38 -23.53 -0.93
CA SER A 236 -21.53 -22.51 0.10
C SER A 236 -20.26 -22.40 0.97
N TRP A 237 -20.18 -21.33 1.76
CA TRP A 237 -19.15 -21.23 2.79
C TRP A 237 -19.57 -22.09 3.98
N ASP A 238 -18.65 -22.88 4.53
CA ASP A 238 -18.88 -23.66 5.75
C ASP A 238 -19.42 -22.74 6.86
N GLU A 239 -20.48 -23.13 7.55
CA GLU A 239 -21.09 -22.31 8.60
C GLU A 239 -20.30 -22.47 9.91
N PRO A 240 -20.10 -21.39 10.70
CA PRO A 240 -19.23 -21.45 11.88
C PRO A 240 -19.67 -22.50 12.90
N GLU A 241 -20.96 -22.78 12.95
CA GLU A 241 -21.57 -23.72 13.89
C GLU A 241 -21.37 -25.20 13.48
N LEU A 242 -21.04 -25.46 12.21
CA LEU A 242 -20.86 -26.83 11.70
C LEU A 242 -19.47 -27.39 12.01
N GLN A 243 -18.46 -26.52 12.21
CA GLN A 243 -17.07 -26.90 12.53
C GLN A 243 -16.49 -27.97 11.59
N THR A 244 -16.97 -28.04 10.35
CA THR A 244 -16.55 -29.08 9.39
C THR A 244 -15.06 -28.96 9.08
N LEU A 245 -14.58 -27.72 8.94
CA LEU A 245 -13.17 -27.41 8.73
C LEU A 245 -12.47 -27.06 10.05
N GLU A 246 -12.47 -28.02 10.97
CA GLU A 246 -11.77 -27.96 12.24
C GLU A 246 -11.04 -29.28 12.54
N ALA A 247 -9.80 -29.20 13.02
CA ALA A 247 -9.09 -30.35 13.56
C ALA A 247 -8.34 -29.95 14.82
N GLU A 248 -8.34 -30.83 15.82
CA GLU A 248 -7.64 -30.64 17.09
C GLU A 248 -6.70 -31.81 17.37
N VAL A 249 -5.49 -31.52 17.85
CA VAL A 249 -4.54 -32.55 18.27
C VAL A 249 -3.64 -32.06 19.40
N GLN A 250 -3.23 -32.98 20.27
CA GLN A 250 -2.11 -32.76 21.18
C GLN A 250 -0.81 -32.99 20.41
N ILE A 251 -0.02 -31.95 20.17
CA ILE A 251 1.30 -32.11 19.55
C ILE A 251 2.25 -32.78 20.55
N SER A 252 3.06 -33.73 20.07
CA SER A 252 4.13 -34.35 20.87
C SER A 252 5.01 -33.28 21.55
N SER A 253 5.57 -33.57 22.72
CA SER A 253 6.56 -32.70 23.35
C SER A 253 7.90 -32.66 22.60
N THR A 254 8.11 -33.59 21.67
CA THR A 254 9.31 -33.71 20.82
C THR A 254 8.91 -34.00 19.37
N PRO A 255 8.15 -33.10 18.71
CA PRO A 255 7.74 -33.31 17.33
C PRO A 255 8.96 -33.24 16.42
N SER A 256 9.03 -34.11 15.41
CA SER A 256 10.08 -34.00 14.38
C SER A 256 9.78 -32.87 13.39
N GLU A 257 8.51 -32.50 13.26
CA GLU A 257 8.04 -31.36 12.46
C GLU A 257 6.67 -30.89 13.00
N VAL A 258 6.30 -29.64 12.75
CA VAL A 258 4.92 -29.17 12.95
C VAL A 258 4.50 -28.48 11.65
N THR A 259 3.49 -29.02 10.97
CA THR A 259 2.98 -28.47 9.71
C THR A 259 1.46 -28.41 9.72
N PHE A 260 0.94 -27.27 9.32
CA PHE A 260 -0.49 -27.04 9.11
C PHE A 260 -0.77 -26.96 7.62
N ARG A 261 -1.74 -27.74 7.14
CA ARG A 261 -2.04 -27.87 5.70
C ARG A 261 -3.50 -27.61 5.41
N ILE A 262 -3.74 -27.02 4.25
CA ILE A 262 -5.03 -26.91 3.60
C ILE A 262 -4.96 -27.84 2.39
N ALA A 263 -5.63 -28.99 2.48
CA ALA A 263 -5.57 -30.03 1.47
C ALA A 263 -6.74 -29.89 0.49
N HIS A 264 -6.42 -29.92 -0.80
CA HIS A 264 -7.37 -30.01 -1.89
C HIS A 264 -7.24 -31.37 -2.57
N ASP A 265 -8.18 -32.28 -2.35
CA ASP A 265 -8.03 -33.70 -2.70
C ASP A 265 -8.73 -34.11 -4.01
N LYS A 266 -9.42 -33.17 -4.67
CA LYS A 266 -10.22 -33.43 -5.89
C LYS A 266 -9.80 -32.51 -7.03
N ALA A 267 -8.95 -32.99 -7.94
CA ALA A 267 -8.44 -32.22 -9.08
C ALA A 267 -9.52 -31.50 -9.93
N GLY A 268 -10.73 -32.07 -10.07
CA GLY A 268 -11.85 -31.46 -10.79
C GLY A 268 -12.68 -30.46 -9.97
N GLY A 269 -12.42 -30.32 -8.67
CA GLY A 269 -13.11 -29.41 -7.78
C GLY A 269 -12.48 -28.01 -7.76
N ILE A 270 -13.21 -27.07 -7.17
CA ILE A 270 -12.71 -25.73 -6.85
C ILE A 270 -13.01 -25.47 -5.38
N SER A 271 -11.98 -25.06 -4.65
CA SER A 271 -12.10 -24.67 -3.25
C SER A 271 -11.64 -23.22 -3.07
N TYR A 272 -12.34 -22.45 -2.25
CA TYR A 272 -11.86 -21.16 -1.75
C TYR A 272 -11.67 -21.24 -0.24
N VAL A 273 -10.61 -20.64 0.28
CA VAL A 273 -10.25 -20.70 1.69
C VAL A 273 -9.87 -19.32 2.20
N ASP A 274 -10.35 -19.00 3.40
CA ASP A 274 -10.20 -17.70 4.07
C ASP A 274 -10.16 -17.92 5.60
N ASP A 275 -9.66 -16.94 6.37
CA ASP A 275 -9.61 -16.94 7.84
C ASP A 275 -9.08 -18.24 8.47
N VAL A 276 -7.94 -18.71 7.95
CA VAL A 276 -7.23 -19.89 8.45
C VAL A 276 -6.49 -19.54 9.73
N ARG A 277 -6.76 -20.29 10.78
CA ARG A 277 -6.21 -20.02 12.11
C ARG A 277 -5.78 -21.27 12.82
N VAL A 278 -4.63 -21.17 13.48
CA VAL A 278 -4.15 -22.15 14.46
C VAL A 278 -4.18 -21.49 15.80
N ILE A 279 -4.92 -22.07 16.75
CA ILE A 279 -5.10 -21.55 18.10
C ILE A 279 -4.51 -22.53 19.11
N SER A 280 -3.83 -21.99 20.13
CA SER A 280 -3.35 -22.74 21.29
C SER A 280 -3.47 -21.85 22.54
N GLY A 281 -4.00 -22.40 23.63
CA GLY A 281 -4.67 -21.67 24.73
C GLY A 281 -3.86 -20.67 25.58
N THR A 282 -2.64 -20.30 25.19
CA THR A 282 -1.78 -19.38 25.97
C THR A 282 -1.19 -18.22 25.17
N TYR A 283 -1.41 -18.16 23.86
CA TYR A 283 -0.65 -17.24 23.03
C TYR A 283 -1.53 -16.23 22.31
N ASN A 284 -1.89 -15.16 23.02
CA ASN A 284 -2.68 -14.08 22.46
C ASN A 284 -1.75 -13.01 21.89
N ARG A 285 -1.17 -13.26 20.72
CA ARG A 285 -0.49 -12.22 19.95
C ARG A 285 -0.97 -12.23 18.50
N VAL A 286 -0.70 -11.14 17.80
CA VAL A 286 -0.94 -11.03 16.36
C VAL A 286 0.21 -10.29 15.72
N TYR A 287 0.68 -10.76 14.57
CA TYR A 287 1.71 -10.05 13.82
C TYR A 287 1.10 -8.82 13.16
N VAL A 288 1.70 -7.65 13.40
CA VAL A 288 1.27 -6.37 12.83
C VAL A 288 2.39 -5.67 12.06
N GLY A 289 3.58 -6.27 11.99
CA GLY A 289 4.74 -5.69 11.30
C GLY A 289 4.55 -5.56 9.79
N ASP A 290 3.64 -6.33 9.19
CA ASP A 290 3.27 -6.23 7.78
C ASP A 290 2.20 -5.17 7.50
N LEU A 291 1.60 -4.59 8.53
CA LEU A 291 0.52 -3.61 8.38
C LEU A 291 1.03 -2.20 8.07
N SER A 292 2.34 -2.00 7.89
CA SER A 292 2.95 -0.69 7.56
C SER A 292 2.54 0.44 8.51
N LEU A 293 2.28 0.10 9.78
CA LEU A 293 1.93 1.07 10.82
C LEU A 293 3.19 1.85 11.23
N ALA A 294 3.03 3.13 11.50
CA ALA A 294 4.09 3.97 12.05
C ALA A 294 4.59 3.34 13.36
N ASN A 295 5.88 3.00 13.40
CA ASN A 295 6.53 2.28 14.49
C ASN A 295 5.87 0.92 14.85
N ASN A 296 5.16 0.27 13.92
CA ASN A 296 4.37 -0.95 14.17
C ASN A 296 3.32 -0.78 15.28
N ARG A 297 2.83 0.45 15.50
CA ARG A 297 1.91 0.77 16.59
C ARG A 297 0.51 1.13 16.11
N PRO A 298 -0.50 0.26 16.32
CA PRO A 298 -1.88 0.70 16.27
C PRO A 298 -2.16 1.76 17.33
N PHE A 299 -3.05 2.70 16.99
CA PHE A 299 -3.55 3.68 17.96
C PHE A 299 -4.78 3.13 18.71
N GLU A 300 -5.57 2.27 18.06
CA GLU A 300 -6.72 1.59 18.65
C GLU A 300 -6.86 0.15 18.16
N VAL A 301 -7.24 -0.73 19.07
CA VAL A 301 -7.53 -2.12 18.79
C VAL A 301 -8.90 -2.45 19.39
N PHE A 302 -9.76 -3.04 18.58
CA PHE A 302 -11.05 -3.56 19.02
C PHE A 302 -11.11 -5.05 18.79
N GLN A 303 -11.93 -5.73 19.58
CA GLN A 303 -12.17 -7.15 19.48
C GLN A 303 -13.66 -7.47 19.36
N THR A 304 -13.96 -8.61 18.73
CA THR A 304 -15.29 -9.22 18.79
C THR A 304 -15.18 -10.74 18.75
N GLN A 305 -16.10 -11.42 19.45
CA GLN A 305 -16.27 -12.87 19.39
C GLN A 305 -17.33 -13.27 18.33
N GLU A 306 -17.99 -12.28 17.72
CA GLU A 306 -19.01 -12.51 16.71
C GLU A 306 -18.38 -12.98 15.39
N GLU A 307 -18.76 -14.17 14.93
CA GLU A 307 -18.26 -14.73 13.68
C GLU A 307 -18.88 -14.08 12.43
N SER A 308 -20.09 -13.54 12.58
CA SER A 308 -20.79 -12.85 11.50
C SER A 308 -20.07 -11.56 11.10
N ILE A 309 -19.85 -11.39 9.79
CA ILE A 309 -19.33 -10.13 9.23
C ILE A 309 -20.39 -9.02 9.21
N TYR A 310 -21.66 -9.34 9.45
CA TYR A 310 -22.78 -8.40 9.42
C TYR A 310 -23.05 -7.74 10.78
N VAL A 311 -22.39 -8.20 11.85
CA VAL A 311 -22.58 -7.70 13.21
C VAL A 311 -21.42 -6.77 13.57
N GLU A 312 -21.73 -5.51 13.91
CA GLU A 312 -20.74 -4.48 14.24
C GLU A 312 -20.50 -4.30 15.75
N ARG A 313 -20.60 -5.36 16.55
CA ARG A 313 -20.35 -5.29 18.00
C ARG A 313 -18.85 -5.41 18.28
N TRP A 314 -18.18 -4.27 18.30
CA TRP A 314 -16.74 -4.18 18.59
C TRP A 314 -16.50 -3.59 19.98
N ALA A 315 -15.74 -4.30 20.81
CA ALA A 315 -15.32 -3.83 22.13
C ALA A 315 -13.88 -3.33 22.05
N ARG A 316 -13.59 -2.14 22.57
CA ARG A 316 -12.21 -1.64 22.63
C ARG A 316 -11.39 -2.53 23.55
N LEU A 317 -10.25 -2.98 23.06
CA LEU A 317 -9.30 -3.78 23.80
C LEU A 317 -8.32 -2.85 24.54
N THR A 318 -8.09 -3.13 25.82
CA THR A 318 -7.15 -2.41 26.68
C THR A 318 -6.10 -3.38 27.23
N GLY A 319 -4.92 -2.87 27.59
CA GLY A 319 -3.86 -3.70 28.20
C GLY A 319 -3.04 -4.56 27.22
N GLY A 320 -3.10 -4.28 25.91
CA GLY A 320 -2.15 -4.86 24.95
C GLY A 320 -0.80 -4.14 24.98
N SER A 321 0.28 -4.84 24.66
CA SER A 321 1.62 -4.30 24.50
C SER A 321 2.17 -4.60 23.12
N ILE A 322 3.12 -3.77 22.67
CA ILE A 322 3.80 -3.96 21.38
C ILE A 322 5.28 -3.97 21.67
N GLU A 323 5.94 -5.02 21.22
CA GLU A 323 7.38 -5.17 21.34
C GLU A 323 8.06 -4.85 20.00
N GLY A 324 9.39 -4.76 20.00
CA GLY A 324 10.17 -4.43 18.79
C GLY A 324 10.17 -5.54 17.72
N ASP A 325 9.55 -6.68 18.01
CA ASP A 325 9.45 -7.86 17.13
C ASP A 325 8.31 -7.77 16.10
N GLY A 326 7.51 -6.70 16.14
CA GLY A 326 6.38 -6.49 15.24
C GLY A 326 5.12 -7.24 15.65
N TYR A 327 5.09 -7.85 16.83
CA TYR A 327 3.88 -8.46 17.39
C TYR A 327 3.15 -7.52 18.34
N LEU A 328 1.83 -7.54 18.23
CA LEU A 328 0.91 -6.98 19.20
C LEU A 328 0.50 -8.10 20.17
N TYR A 329 0.92 -7.98 21.43
CA TYR A 329 0.55 -8.86 22.53
C TYR A 329 -0.78 -8.39 23.13
N LEU A 330 -1.71 -9.32 23.28
CA LEU A 330 -3.10 -9.06 23.64
C LEU A 330 -3.41 -9.70 25.01
N PRO A 331 -4.33 -9.13 25.79
CA PRO A 331 -4.80 -9.73 27.04
C PRO A 331 -5.44 -11.09 26.78
N HIS A 332 -5.47 -11.94 27.82
CA HIS A 332 -6.01 -13.31 27.72
C HIS A 332 -7.48 -13.34 27.24
N THR A 333 -8.24 -12.28 27.52
CA THR A 333 -9.64 -12.11 27.14
C THR A 333 -9.88 -12.01 25.62
N ALA A 334 -8.82 -11.84 24.84
CA ALA A 334 -8.89 -11.71 23.39
C ALA A 334 -8.66 -13.01 22.63
N ASN A 335 -8.59 -14.17 23.28
CA ASN A 335 -8.29 -15.43 22.60
C ASN A 335 -9.31 -15.74 21.48
N ASP A 336 -8.82 -16.15 20.30
CA ASP A 336 -9.55 -16.39 19.04
C ASP A 336 -10.49 -15.24 18.59
N ALA A 337 -10.36 -14.06 19.19
CA ALA A 337 -11.20 -12.92 18.86
C ALA A 337 -10.80 -12.35 17.49
N ARG A 338 -11.81 -11.88 16.75
CA ARG A 338 -11.56 -11.02 15.58
C ARG A 338 -11.06 -9.68 16.05
N LEU A 339 -10.10 -9.14 15.31
CA LEU A 339 -9.49 -7.87 15.63
C LEU A 339 -9.84 -6.83 14.57
N ARG A 340 -10.19 -5.63 15.03
CA ARG A 340 -10.17 -4.41 14.24
C ARG A 340 -8.99 -3.58 14.72
N ILE A 341 -7.95 -3.54 13.91
CA ILE A 341 -6.71 -2.82 14.19
C ILE A 341 -6.79 -1.51 13.41
N ASN A 342 -6.85 -0.41 14.14
CA ASN A 342 -6.76 0.93 13.58
C ASN A 342 -5.38 1.50 13.89
N GLY A 343 -4.70 1.93 12.84
CA GLY A 343 -3.35 2.46 12.92
C GLY A 343 -3.16 3.61 11.94
N ILE A 344 -1.99 4.22 12.03
CA ILE A 344 -1.56 5.26 11.12
C ILE A 344 -0.27 4.80 10.47
N GLY A 345 -0.23 4.74 9.15
CA GLY A 345 0.99 4.50 8.38
C GLY A 345 1.62 5.79 7.89
N TYR A 346 2.90 5.72 7.53
CA TYR A 346 3.56 6.78 6.78
C TYR A 346 2.91 6.92 5.41
N LEU A 347 2.85 8.15 4.91
CA LEU A 347 2.43 8.41 3.55
C LEU A 347 3.67 8.30 2.65
N ASP A 348 3.57 7.54 1.57
CA ASP A 348 4.63 7.40 0.57
C ASP A 348 4.02 7.18 -0.82
N PHE A 349 4.80 7.47 -1.85
CA PHE A 349 4.46 7.07 -3.22
C PHE A 349 4.88 5.62 -3.43
N LEU A 350 3.93 4.78 -3.83
CA LEU A 350 4.12 3.35 -3.99
C LEU A 350 3.95 2.94 -5.45
N ASP A 351 4.84 2.06 -5.91
CA ASP A 351 4.78 1.42 -7.22
C ASP A 351 3.67 0.35 -7.27
N THR A 352 3.51 -0.29 -8.43
CA THR A 352 2.52 -1.37 -8.61
C THR A 352 2.75 -2.60 -7.72
N ASN A 353 3.94 -2.76 -7.15
CA ASN A 353 4.31 -3.84 -6.22
C ASN A 353 4.16 -3.42 -4.76
N GLY A 354 3.77 -2.17 -4.47
CA GLY A 354 3.66 -1.63 -3.12
C GLY A 354 4.99 -1.18 -2.50
N ALA A 355 6.06 -1.07 -3.29
CA ALA A 355 7.36 -0.56 -2.85
C ALA A 355 7.43 0.96 -3.00
N SER A 356 8.18 1.62 -2.11
CA SER A 356 8.47 3.05 -2.21
C SER A 356 9.13 3.39 -3.55
N GLY A 357 8.53 4.32 -4.29
CA GLY A 357 8.99 4.70 -5.62
C GLY A 357 8.97 6.21 -5.87
N ALA A 358 9.50 6.61 -7.01
CA ALA A 358 9.54 7.99 -7.48
C ALA A 358 9.24 8.10 -8.99
N ASP A 359 8.61 7.09 -9.58
CA ASP A 359 8.15 7.12 -10.96
C ASP A 359 6.84 7.91 -11.07
N TRP A 360 6.56 8.50 -12.22
CA TRP A 360 5.39 9.37 -12.39
C TRP A 360 4.06 8.64 -12.21
N ALA A 361 4.05 7.33 -12.50
CA ALA A 361 2.91 6.45 -12.32
C ALA A 361 2.70 6.01 -10.87
N ASP A 362 3.69 6.19 -9.98
CA ASP A 362 3.58 5.79 -8.59
C ASP A 362 2.47 6.56 -7.88
N THR A 363 1.78 5.89 -6.96
CA THR A 363 0.53 6.40 -6.39
C THR A 363 0.62 6.58 -4.89
N ILE A 364 -0.18 7.53 -4.39
CA ILE A 364 -0.28 7.85 -2.97
C ILE A 364 -1.74 7.78 -2.53
N ASN A 365 -1.98 7.14 -1.39
CA ASN A 365 -3.31 6.97 -0.80
C ASN A 365 -3.74 8.25 -0.05
N MET A 366 -4.12 9.29 -0.80
CA MET A 366 -4.54 10.57 -0.25
C MET A 366 -5.67 11.19 -1.08
N ASN A 367 -6.56 11.93 -0.43
CA ASN A 367 -7.67 12.62 -1.10
C ASN A 367 -7.49 14.14 -1.03
N SER A 368 -8.06 14.88 -2.00
CA SER A 368 -8.34 16.30 -1.80
C SER A 368 -9.30 16.47 -0.61
N PRO A 369 -9.07 17.42 0.32
CA PRO A 369 -8.13 18.55 0.24
C PRO A 369 -6.76 18.31 0.90
N GLN A 370 -6.41 17.09 1.32
CA GLN A 370 -5.10 16.81 1.95
C GLN A 370 -3.93 16.98 0.99
N THR A 371 -4.19 16.88 -0.33
CA THR A 371 -3.24 17.24 -1.38
C THR A 371 -2.70 18.66 -1.23
N ASP A 372 -3.47 19.61 -0.68
CA ASP A 372 -3.01 20.98 -0.44
C ASP A 372 -1.88 21.05 0.60
N ILE A 373 -1.92 20.17 1.61
CA ILE A 373 -0.85 20.09 2.62
C ILE A 373 0.42 19.53 1.96
N LEU A 374 0.29 18.47 1.16
CA LEU A 374 1.41 17.88 0.43
C LEU A 374 2.05 18.90 -0.53
N VAL A 375 1.23 19.61 -1.30
CA VAL A 375 1.68 20.63 -2.26
C VAL A 375 2.37 21.78 -1.53
N ALA A 376 1.82 22.26 -0.41
CA ALA A 376 2.44 23.34 0.36
C ALA A 376 3.80 22.93 0.96
N GLU A 377 3.92 21.70 1.49
CA GLU A 377 5.20 21.14 1.95
C GLU A 377 6.22 21.04 0.81
N ALA A 378 5.81 20.53 -0.36
CA ALA A 378 6.70 20.41 -1.51
C ALA A 378 7.17 21.77 -2.00
N ALA A 379 6.29 22.77 -2.04
CA ALA A 379 6.66 24.14 -2.37
C ALA A 379 7.68 24.70 -1.37
N ILE A 380 7.46 24.55 -0.05
CA ILE A 380 8.43 24.96 0.98
C ILE A 380 9.80 24.34 0.72
N HIS A 381 9.85 23.04 0.44
CA HIS A 381 11.10 22.35 0.15
C HIS A 381 11.83 22.94 -1.07
N LEU A 382 11.12 23.22 -2.17
CA LEU A 382 11.70 23.87 -3.35
C LEU A 382 12.29 25.25 -3.04
N TYR A 383 11.58 26.07 -2.27
CA TYR A 383 12.06 27.39 -1.85
C TYR A 383 13.25 27.30 -0.88
N GLU A 384 13.27 26.33 0.02
CA GLU A 384 14.39 26.10 0.93
C GLU A 384 15.66 25.68 0.17
N GLN A 385 15.54 24.77 -0.80
CA GLN A 385 16.67 24.36 -1.64
C GLN A 385 17.23 25.54 -2.45
N ALA A 386 16.37 26.43 -2.95
CA ALA A 386 16.78 27.64 -3.67
C ALA A 386 17.53 28.67 -2.78
N LEU A 387 17.40 28.59 -1.45
CA LEU A 387 18.02 29.51 -0.49
C LEU A 387 19.39 29.03 0.06
N LEU A 388 19.71 27.73 -0.05
CA LEU A 388 21.02 27.19 0.34
C LEU A 388 22.10 27.60 -0.69
N PRO A 389 23.39 27.76 -0.32
CA PRO A 389 24.20 28.92 -0.72
C PRO A 389 24.61 28.91 -2.20
N GLN A 390 23.74 29.44 -3.08
CA GLN A 390 24.05 29.85 -4.45
C GLN A 390 23.35 31.14 -4.92
N ALA A 391 22.62 31.86 -4.07
CA ALA A 391 21.95 33.08 -4.51
C ALA A 391 22.85 34.33 -4.39
N THR A 392 23.17 34.95 -5.52
CA THR A 392 23.50 36.38 -5.60
C THR A 392 22.41 37.20 -4.90
N SER A 393 22.79 38.25 -4.17
CA SER A 393 22.00 38.96 -3.15
C SER A 393 20.61 39.52 -3.53
N GLY A 394 20.18 39.42 -4.80
CA GLY A 394 18.86 39.87 -5.26
C GLY A 394 17.79 38.78 -5.31
N SER A 395 18.12 37.56 -5.74
CA SER A 395 17.13 36.47 -5.88
C SER A 395 16.72 35.87 -4.53
N SER A 396 17.56 36.01 -3.50
CA SER A 396 17.27 35.46 -2.17
C SER A 396 16.07 36.10 -1.48
N ASP A 397 15.75 37.36 -1.77
CA ASP A 397 14.65 38.06 -1.08
C ASP A 397 13.28 37.65 -1.64
N ASP A 398 13.15 37.47 -2.96
CA ASP A 398 11.94 36.93 -3.57
C ASP A 398 11.67 35.50 -3.12
N PHE A 399 12.71 34.66 -3.01
CA PHE A 399 12.57 33.31 -2.47
C PHE A 399 12.18 33.29 -1.00
N LYS A 400 12.65 34.23 -0.16
CA LYS A 400 12.20 34.36 1.24
C LYS A 400 10.73 34.74 1.33
N VAL A 401 10.25 35.64 0.47
CA VAL A 401 8.83 36.03 0.44
C VAL A 401 7.97 34.84 0.01
N GLY A 402 8.39 34.11 -1.02
CA GLY A 402 7.70 32.89 -1.46
C GLY A 402 7.67 31.82 -0.36
N LEU A 403 8.79 31.58 0.32
CA LEU A 403 8.86 30.65 1.45
C LEU A 403 7.89 31.05 2.58
N ALA A 404 7.85 32.33 2.96
CA ALA A 404 6.94 32.82 3.99
C ALA A 404 5.46 32.64 3.61
N TYR A 405 5.11 32.88 2.34
CA TYR A 405 3.77 32.62 1.82
C TYR A 405 3.39 31.15 1.95
N TRP A 406 4.27 30.24 1.52
CA TRP A 406 4.00 28.80 1.56
C TRP A 406 3.96 28.24 2.99
N GLN A 407 4.78 28.77 3.90
CA GLN A 407 4.70 28.44 5.33
C GLN A 407 3.36 28.86 5.96
N LEU A 408 2.84 30.02 5.58
CA LEU A 408 1.50 30.45 6.01
C LEU A 408 0.41 29.55 5.42
N LYS A 409 0.48 29.25 4.11
CA LYS A 409 -0.45 28.33 3.43
C LYS A 409 -0.45 26.95 4.05
N LEU A 410 0.71 26.39 4.35
CA LEU A 410 0.84 25.11 5.03
C LEU A 410 0.16 25.13 6.40
N ARG A 411 0.37 26.20 7.19
CA ARG A 411 -0.25 26.36 8.50
C ARG A 411 -1.77 26.40 8.39
N GLU A 412 -2.31 27.18 7.46
CA GLU A 412 -3.75 27.27 7.20
C GLU A 412 -4.33 25.93 6.74
N ALA A 413 -3.66 25.25 5.80
CA ALA A 413 -4.07 23.95 5.29
C ALA A 413 -4.06 22.87 6.39
N ARG A 414 -3.03 22.84 7.25
CA ARG A 414 -2.98 21.92 8.39
C ARG A 414 -4.09 22.19 9.41
N LEU A 415 -4.41 23.46 9.68
CA LEU A 415 -5.52 23.81 10.58
C LEU A 415 -6.89 23.42 10.01
N LYS A 416 -7.05 23.53 8.68
CA LYS A 416 -8.33 23.31 8.01
C LYS A 416 -8.57 21.85 7.60
N PHE A 417 -7.51 21.16 7.18
CA PHE A 417 -7.57 19.86 6.50
C PHE A 417 -6.61 18.82 7.10
N GLY A 418 -5.78 19.21 8.06
CA GLY A 418 -4.86 18.29 8.73
C GLY A 418 -5.64 17.21 9.45
N MET A 419 -5.12 15.98 9.40
CA MET A 419 -5.70 14.90 10.14
C MET A 419 -5.44 15.04 11.63
N PRO A 420 -6.34 14.53 12.48
CA PRO A 420 -6.10 14.47 13.90
C PRO A 420 -4.76 13.78 14.17
N THR A 421 -3.86 14.49 14.84
CA THR A 421 -2.67 13.88 15.43
C THR A 421 -3.13 12.86 16.46
N PRO A 422 -2.87 11.55 16.27
CA PRO A 422 -3.25 10.57 17.27
C PRO A 422 -2.50 10.90 18.56
N GLN A 423 -3.21 10.90 19.67
CA GLN A 423 -2.57 10.89 20.98
C GLN A 423 -1.82 9.56 21.07
N ILE A 424 -0.48 9.61 21.03
CA ILE A 424 0.33 8.44 21.36
C ILE A 424 -0.06 8.11 22.80
N THR A 425 -0.81 7.02 22.98
CA THR A 425 -1.21 6.59 24.30
C THR A 425 0.08 6.22 25.01
N LYS A 426 0.56 7.10 25.90
CA LYS A 426 1.61 6.71 26.84
C LYS A 426 1.03 5.55 27.61
N ASN A 427 1.67 4.38 27.50
CA ASN A 427 1.47 3.33 28.48
C ASN A 427 1.82 3.97 29.83
N VAL A 428 0.79 4.31 30.61
CA VAL A 428 0.96 4.58 32.02
C VAL A 428 1.29 3.21 32.59
N SER A 429 2.58 2.92 32.70
CA SER A 429 3.07 1.81 33.52
C SER A 429 2.57 2.07 34.94
N GLY A 430 1.50 1.38 35.31
CA GLY A 430 1.06 1.23 36.69
C GLY A 430 1.89 0.18 37.41
#